data_AF-A0A1I2N8B9-F1
#
_entry.id   AF-A0A1I2N8B9-F1
#
_cell.length_a   1.000
_cell.length_b   1.000
_cell.length_c   1.000
_cell.angle_alpha   90.00
_cell.angle_beta   90.00
_cell.angle_gamma   90.00
#
_symmetry.space_group_name_H-M   'P 1'
#
loop_
_entity.id
_entity.type
_entity.pdbx_description
1 polymer ?
#
loop_
_entity_poly.entity_id
_entity_poly.type
_entity_poly.pdbx_seq_one_letter_code
_entity_poly.pdbx_strand_id
1 'polypeptide(L)'
;MQTIADHLRLTVPCGRADTLHDDLAFWDSMRGFDCLEPDAPTFIRVYAHAASVPQTLAEWDGTFDSDRAVVRGANWYVIGPPTTVSAVEAPTGAPRVADDVGEPVSLTPEQDYTTTCMLFVSSEGQRYVRRSEERSTSAEQYGAIFPGVTDEVHAAIEELGRGRVLEVADEERWVAALSPIGPRLKKRCAAAYRAVGDAVQPIDGSER
;
A
#
# COMPACT_ATOMS: atom_id res chain seq x y z
N MET A 1 -9.73 8.92 -8.02
CA MET A 1 -8.86 7.73 -7.93
C MET A 1 -9.47 6.51 -8.62
N GLN A 2 -10.62 5.98 -8.19
CA GLN A 2 -11.19 4.73 -8.75
C GLN A 2 -11.31 4.77 -10.29
N THR A 3 -11.90 5.83 -10.85
CA THR A 3 -12.04 5.98 -12.31
C THR A 3 -10.70 5.95 -13.06
N ILE A 4 -9.63 6.47 -12.46
CA ILE A 4 -8.28 6.44 -13.05
C ILE A 4 -7.75 5.00 -12.99
N ALA A 5 -7.87 4.32 -11.84
CA ALA A 5 -7.41 2.94 -11.68
C ALA A 5 -8.14 1.99 -12.64
N ASP A 6 -9.46 2.12 -12.76
CA ASP A 6 -10.28 1.32 -13.68
C ASP A 6 -9.87 1.58 -15.14
N HIS A 7 -9.62 2.83 -15.52
CA HIS A 7 -9.14 3.16 -16.86
C HIS A 7 -7.79 2.50 -17.15
N LEU A 8 -6.80 2.67 -16.28
CA LEU A 8 -5.47 2.07 -16.43
C LEU A 8 -5.55 0.53 -16.50
N ARG A 9 -6.46 -0.08 -15.75
CA ARG A 9 -6.67 -1.53 -15.80
C ARG A 9 -7.14 -2.00 -17.17
N LEU A 10 -7.95 -1.21 -17.89
CA LEU A 10 -8.43 -1.55 -19.22
C LEU A 10 -7.32 -1.51 -20.29
N THR A 11 -6.20 -0.85 -20.01
CA THR A 11 -5.09 -0.70 -20.97
C THR A 11 -4.02 -1.78 -20.82
N VAL A 12 -4.15 -2.71 -19.87
CA VAL A 12 -3.17 -3.75 -19.61
C VAL A 12 -3.82 -5.14 -19.52
N PRO A 13 -3.09 -6.23 -19.81
CA PRO A 13 -3.57 -7.59 -19.53
C PRO A 13 -3.85 -7.75 -18.03
N CYS A 14 -5.11 -7.95 -17.67
CA CYS A 14 -5.56 -8.03 -16.28
C CYS A 14 -6.78 -8.95 -16.11
N GLY A 15 -6.67 -10.17 -16.64
CA GLY A 15 -7.74 -11.17 -16.61
C GLY A 15 -7.99 -11.71 -15.20
N ARG A 16 -6.91 -11.87 -14.42
CA ARG A 16 -6.96 -12.14 -12.98
C ARG A 16 -6.40 -10.95 -12.22
N ALA A 17 -7.19 -10.35 -11.35
CA ALA A 17 -6.79 -9.16 -10.63
C ALA A 17 -7.21 -9.20 -9.17
N ASP A 18 -6.29 -8.82 -8.29
CA ASP A 18 -6.63 -8.44 -6.94
C ASP A 18 -6.93 -6.94 -6.89
N THR A 19 -8.05 -6.56 -6.28
CA THR A 19 -8.43 -5.16 -6.13
C THR A 19 -7.89 -4.61 -4.83
N LEU A 20 -7.20 -3.48 -4.91
CA LEU A 20 -6.67 -2.76 -3.76
C LEU A 20 -7.55 -1.55 -3.47
N HIS A 21 -8.25 -1.62 -2.34
CA HIS A 21 -9.06 -0.52 -1.81
C HIS A 21 -8.27 0.46 -0.97
N ASP A 22 -7.03 0.12 -0.62
CA ASP A 22 -6.06 1.00 -0.02
C ASP A 22 -4.67 0.37 -0.04
N ASP A 23 -3.66 1.16 0.27
CA ASP A 23 -2.29 0.69 0.47
C ASP A 23 -2.05 0.43 1.96
N LEU A 24 -1.86 -0.84 2.34
CA LEU A 24 -1.56 -1.20 3.72
C LEU A 24 -0.07 -1.09 4.07
N ALA A 25 0.75 -0.60 3.16
CA ALA A 25 2.17 -0.34 3.38
C ALA A 25 2.52 1.16 3.34
N PHE A 26 1.56 2.05 3.04
CA PHE A 26 1.84 3.46 2.79
C PHE A 26 0.81 4.41 3.41
N TRP A 27 1.22 5.64 3.74
CA TRP A 27 0.37 6.63 4.42
C TRP A 27 -0.83 7.11 3.59
N ASP A 28 -0.67 7.24 2.27
CA ASP A 28 -1.68 7.89 1.44
C ASP A 28 -2.81 6.94 1.02
N SER A 29 -4.02 7.46 0.88
CA SER A 29 -5.15 6.70 0.33
C SER A 29 -4.86 6.27 -1.10
N MET A 30 -5.12 5.00 -1.42
CA MET A 30 -4.82 4.43 -2.72
C MET A 30 -6.00 3.66 -3.32
N ARG A 31 -6.07 3.59 -4.65
CA ARG A 31 -6.84 2.58 -5.40
C ARG A 31 -5.94 1.95 -6.45
N GLY A 32 -6.06 0.64 -6.62
CA GLY A 32 -5.15 -0.08 -7.49
C GLY A 32 -5.57 -1.50 -7.78
N PHE A 33 -4.73 -2.15 -8.58
CA PHE A 33 -4.90 -3.55 -8.96
C PHE A 33 -3.54 -4.23 -9.01
N ASP A 34 -3.51 -5.49 -8.57
CA ASP A 34 -2.43 -6.42 -8.88
C ASP A 34 -2.94 -7.38 -9.94
N CYS A 35 -2.51 -7.18 -11.18
CA CYS A 35 -2.85 -8.03 -12.32
C CYS A 35 -1.89 -9.23 -12.32
N LEU A 36 -2.40 -10.41 -11.98
CA LEU A 36 -1.63 -11.60 -11.65
C LEU A 36 -1.49 -12.55 -12.85
N GLU A 37 -1.03 -12.02 -13.97
CA GLU A 37 -0.69 -12.83 -15.14
C GLU A 37 0.56 -13.70 -14.82
N PRO A 38 0.57 -15.00 -15.16
CA PRO A 38 1.55 -15.98 -14.65
C PRO A 38 3.02 -15.60 -14.78
N ASP A 39 3.40 -14.92 -15.86
CA ASP A 39 4.80 -14.60 -16.18
C ASP A 39 5.07 -13.08 -16.22
N ALA A 40 4.06 -12.26 -15.92
CA ALA A 40 4.05 -10.85 -16.26
C ALA A 40 3.16 -10.01 -15.33
N PRO A 41 3.41 -10.01 -14.01
CA PRO A 41 2.57 -9.26 -13.09
C PRO A 41 2.64 -7.77 -13.41
N THR A 42 1.47 -7.11 -13.37
CA THR A 42 1.35 -5.67 -13.58
C THR A 42 0.68 -5.03 -12.38
N PHE A 43 1.30 -4.01 -11.81
CA PHE A 43 0.86 -3.30 -10.61
C PHE A 43 0.36 -1.92 -10.99
N ILE A 44 -0.90 -1.63 -10.69
CA ILE A 44 -1.53 -0.34 -10.92
C ILE A 44 -1.78 0.32 -9.58
N ARG A 45 -1.33 1.57 -9.42
CA ARG A 45 -1.55 2.34 -8.20
C ARG A 45 -1.97 3.76 -8.54
N VAL A 46 -2.99 4.25 -7.85
CA VAL A 46 -3.48 5.62 -7.95
C VAL A 46 -3.64 6.17 -6.53
N TYR A 47 -2.85 7.17 -6.20
CA TYR A 47 -2.82 7.82 -4.90
C TYR A 47 -3.66 9.10 -4.88
N ALA A 48 -4.03 9.55 -3.69
CA ALA A 48 -4.79 10.79 -3.52
C ALA A 48 -3.90 12.01 -3.72
N HIS A 49 -2.60 11.91 -3.42
CA HIS A 49 -1.63 12.98 -3.50
C HIS A 49 -0.54 12.70 -4.55
N ALA A 50 -0.12 13.75 -5.26
CA ALA A 50 0.93 13.62 -6.29
C ALA A 50 2.32 13.30 -5.69
N ALA A 51 2.59 13.76 -4.46
CA ALA A 51 3.83 13.47 -3.76
C ALA A 51 4.05 11.96 -3.50
N SER A 52 2.97 11.17 -3.48
CA SER A 52 3.01 9.74 -3.16
C SER A 52 3.69 8.89 -4.23
N VAL A 53 3.62 9.29 -5.50
CA VAL A 53 4.24 8.52 -6.60
C VAL A 53 5.77 8.46 -6.44
N PRO A 54 6.51 9.58 -6.37
CA PRO A 54 7.96 9.52 -6.16
C PRO A 54 8.35 8.94 -4.79
N GLN A 55 7.52 9.11 -3.75
CA GLN A 55 7.75 8.50 -2.43
C GLN A 55 7.69 6.97 -2.48
N THR A 56 6.71 6.41 -3.18
CA THR A 56 6.50 4.95 -3.25
C THR A 56 7.40 4.31 -4.29
N LEU A 57 7.66 4.96 -5.42
CA LEU A 57 8.57 4.43 -6.45
C LEU A 57 10.02 4.31 -5.97
N ALA A 58 10.43 5.10 -4.97
CA ALA A 58 11.75 4.96 -4.36
C ALA A 58 11.97 3.55 -3.75
N GLU A 59 10.93 2.90 -3.25
CA GLU A 59 11.02 1.51 -2.72
C GLU A 59 11.17 0.46 -3.84
N TRP A 60 10.81 0.82 -5.07
CA TRP A 60 10.97 -0.02 -6.25
C TRP A 60 12.31 0.21 -6.95
N ASP A 61 13.08 1.20 -6.51
CA ASP A 61 14.39 1.49 -7.09
C ASP A 61 15.31 0.27 -6.99
N GLY A 62 16.04 0.00 -8.06
CA GLY A 62 16.84 -1.22 -8.22
C GLY A 62 16.06 -2.49 -8.58
N THR A 63 14.71 -2.47 -8.64
CA THR A 63 13.91 -3.59 -9.19
C THR A 63 13.60 -3.45 -10.68
N PHE A 64 13.89 -2.29 -11.26
CA PHE A 64 13.66 -2.01 -12.68
C PHE A 64 14.83 -2.50 -13.52
N ASP A 65 14.54 -3.34 -14.51
CA ASP A 65 15.50 -4.02 -15.38
C ASP A 65 14.91 -4.27 -16.78
N SER A 66 15.45 -5.23 -17.54
CA SER A 66 14.93 -5.58 -18.86
C SER A 66 13.51 -6.15 -18.84
N ASP A 67 13.06 -6.65 -17.69
CA ASP A 67 11.80 -7.37 -17.53
C ASP A 67 10.76 -6.53 -16.78
N ARG A 68 11.18 -5.43 -16.16
CA ARG A 68 10.31 -4.53 -15.39
C ARG A 68 10.56 -3.06 -15.69
N ALA A 69 9.51 -2.38 -16.14
CA ALA A 69 9.47 -0.95 -16.39
C ALA A 69 8.36 -0.26 -15.59
N VAL A 70 8.38 1.08 -15.61
CA VAL A 70 7.36 1.93 -15.00
C VAL A 70 6.92 3.02 -15.97
N VAL A 71 5.63 3.34 -15.94
CA VAL A 71 5.05 4.55 -16.53
C VAL A 71 4.22 5.25 -15.47
N ARG A 72 4.29 6.58 -15.43
CA ARG A 72 3.58 7.34 -14.39
C ARG A 72 2.94 8.63 -14.88
N GLY A 73 1.89 9.02 -14.17
CA GLY A 73 1.37 10.39 -14.15
C GLY A 73 1.79 11.12 -12.88
N ALA A 74 1.03 12.17 -12.52
CA ALA A 74 1.31 12.94 -11.32
C ALA A 74 1.04 12.16 -10.01
N ASN A 75 -0.04 11.39 -9.97
CA ASN A 75 -0.51 10.67 -8.77
C ASN A 75 -0.86 9.19 -9.06
N TRP A 76 -0.41 8.64 -10.18
CA TRP A 76 -0.60 7.25 -10.55
C TRP A 76 0.64 6.68 -11.21
N TYR A 77 0.82 5.37 -11.11
CA TYR A 77 1.80 4.63 -11.89
C TYR A 77 1.31 3.24 -12.27
N VAL A 78 1.93 2.68 -13.31
CA VAL A 78 1.82 1.28 -13.71
C VAL A 78 3.23 0.71 -13.79
N ILE A 79 3.48 -0.39 -13.07
CA ILE A 79 4.72 -1.16 -13.12
C ILE A 79 4.42 -2.52 -13.74
N GLY A 80 5.26 -3.00 -14.66
CA GLY A 80 5.08 -4.30 -15.29
C GLY A 80 6.10 -4.53 -16.41
N PRO A 81 5.88 -5.51 -17.30
CA PRO A 81 6.76 -5.74 -18.45
C PRO A 81 6.84 -4.51 -19.37
N PRO A 82 8.00 -4.21 -19.98
CA PRO A 82 8.17 -3.04 -20.84
C PRO A 82 7.15 -2.95 -21.99
N THR A 83 6.78 -4.09 -22.59
CA THR A 83 5.78 -4.15 -23.65
C THR A 83 4.38 -3.76 -23.16
N THR A 84 4.01 -4.16 -21.95
CA THR A 84 2.74 -3.76 -21.30
C THR A 84 2.77 -2.29 -20.93
N VAL A 85 3.84 -1.84 -20.27
CA VAL A 85 4.01 -0.47 -19.78
C VAL A 85 4.00 0.55 -20.92
N SER A 86 4.69 0.26 -22.02
CA SER A 86 4.72 1.14 -23.19
C SER A 86 3.34 1.32 -23.84
N ALA A 87 2.45 0.33 -23.73
CA ALA A 87 1.09 0.35 -24.29
C ALA A 87 0.05 1.04 -23.39
N VAL A 88 0.40 1.44 -22.16
CA VAL A 88 -0.54 2.09 -21.22
C VAL A 88 -1.03 3.43 -21.78
N GLU A 89 -2.35 3.55 -21.93
CA GLU A 89 -3.00 4.81 -22.31
C GLU A 89 -3.32 5.63 -21.05
N ALA A 90 -2.88 6.89 -21.02
CA ALA A 90 -3.11 7.75 -19.88
C ALA A 90 -4.58 8.22 -19.83
N PRO A 91 -5.24 8.20 -18.66
CA PRO A 91 -6.62 8.67 -18.54
C PRO A 91 -6.77 10.15 -18.88
N THR A 92 -7.90 10.53 -19.47
CA THR A 92 -8.24 11.93 -19.72
C THR A 92 -8.24 12.72 -18.41
N GLY A 93 -7.47 13.81 -18.35
CA GLY A 93 -7.34 14.65 -17.15
C GLY A 93 -6.27 14.17 -16.14
N ALA A 94 -5.60 13.05 -16.40
CA ALA A 94 -4.47 12.56 -15.62
C ALA A 94 -3.34 12.09 -16.56
N PRO A 95 -2.70 13.02 -17.31
CA PRO A 95 -1.74 12.67 -18.35
C PRO A 95 -0.49 12.00 -17.77
N ARG A 96 0.19 11.24 -18.64
CA ARG A 96 1.53 10.72 -18.38
C ARG A 96 2.51 11.88 -18.20
N VAL A 97 3.43 11.77 -17.24
CA VAL A 97 4.43 12.80 -16.92
C VAL A 97 5.85 12.33 -17.23
N ALA A 98 6.15 11.04 -17.01
CA ALA A 98 7.46 10.46 -17.33
C ALA A 98 7.39 8.93 -17.43
N ASP A 99 8.40 8.34 -18.09
CA ASP A 99 8.67 6.91 -18.12
C ASP A 99 9.90 6.61 -17.21
N ASP A 100 9.84 7.08 -15.95
CA ASP A 100 10.91 6.97 -14.95
C ASP A 100 10.36 6.81 -13.53
N VAL A 101 11.27 6.60 -12.55
CA VAL A 101 10.96 6.52 -11.12
C VAL A 101 10.72 7.89 -10.45
N GLY A 102 11.08 8.98 -11.13
CA GLY A 102 11.11 10.33 -10.56
C GLY A 102 12.26 10.55 -9.58
N GLU A 103 12.40 11.79 -9.10
CA GLU A 103 13.32 12.10 -8.00
C GLU A 103 12.67 11.69 -6.67
N PRO A 104 13.39 11.00 -5.76
CA PRO A 104 12.87 10.65 -4.46
C PRO A 104 12.42 11.88 -3.68
N VAL A 105 11.21 11.82 -3.11
CA VAL A 105 10.69 12.86 -2.23
C VAL A 105 10.63 12.29 -0.82
N SER A 106 11.21 12.99 0.16
CA SER A 106 11.17 12.54 1.55
C SER A 106 9.77 12.59 2.14
N LEU A 107 9.48 11.69 3.07
CA LEU A 107 8.27 11.73 3.88
C LEU A 107 8.39 12.85 4.92
N THR A 108 7.29 13.54 5.19
CA THR A 108 7.18 14.35 6.42
C THR A 108 7.12 13.42 7.64
N PRO A 109 7.42 13.90 8.87
CA PRO A 109 7.33 13.06 10.07
C PRO A 109 5.96 12.39 10.28
N GLU A 110 4.86 13.09 9.99
CA GLU A 110 3.51 12.50 10.06
C GLU A 110 3.31 11.38 9.03
N GLN A 111 3.81 11.58 7.81
CA GLN A 111 3.73 10.57 6.75
C GLN A 111 4.57 9.35 7.07
N ASP A 112 5.79 9.54 7.56
CA ASP A 112 6.69 8.46 7.98
C ASP A 112 6.10 7.63 9.12
N TYR A 113 5.59 8.30 10.16
CA TYR A 113 4.87 7.65 11.25
C TYR A 113 3.66 6.86 10.73
N THR A 114 2.85 7.45 9.86
CA THR A 114 1.64 6.81 9.33
C THR A 114 1.99 5.62 8.43
N THR A 115 3.02 5.73 7.59
CA THR A 115 3.55 4.61 6.79
C THR A 115 4.00 3.47 7.69
N THR A 116 4.78 3.76 8.74
CA THR A 116 5.24 2.73 9.69
C THR A 116 4.08 2.10 10.46
N CYS A 117 3.10 2.90 10.87
CA CYS A 117 1.87 2.41 11.49
C CYS A 117 1.07 1.50 10.54
N MET A 118 1.02 1.82 9.24
CA MET A 118 0.35 0.97 8.26
C MET A 118 1.08 -0.35 8.03
N LEU A 119 2.42 -0.36 7.99
CA LEU A 119 3.21 -1.59 7.96
C LEU A 119 2.92 -2.47 9.19
N PHE A 120 2.81 -1.85 10.38
CA PHE A 120 2.38 -2.55 11.59
C PHE A 120 0.95 -3.10 11.44
N VAL A 121 0.01 -2.31 10.94
CA VAL A 121 -1.38 -2.74 10.66
C VAL A 121 -1.41 -3.96 9.74
N SER A 122 -0.63 -3.96 8.66
CA SER A 122 -0.56 -5.08 7.72
C SER A 122 -0.03 -6.34 8.40
N SER A 123 1.07 -6.23 9.13
CA SER A 123 1.68 -7.34 9.88
C SER A 123 0.75 -7.88 10.97
N GLU A 124 0.17 -6.99 11.77
CA GLU A 124 -0.78 -7.34 12.83
C GLU A 124 -2.02 -8.00 12.25
N GLY A 125 -2.54 -7.47 11.13
CA GLY A 125 -3.73 -7.99 10.50
C GLY A 125 -3.52 -9.41 9.98
N GLN A 126 -2.41 -9.66 9.29
CA GLN A 126 -2.05 -11.01 8.85
C GLN A 126 -1.86 -11.96 10.04
N ARG A 127 -1.20 -11.50 11.12
CA ARG A 127 -1.02 -12.29 12.34
C ARG A 127 -2.35 -12.65 12.98
N TYR A 128 -3.25 -11.69 13.15
CA TYR A 128 -4.55 -11.89 13.77
C TYR A 128 -5.44 -12.83 12.95
N VAL A 129 -5.41 -12.72 11.61
CA VAL A 129 -6.09 -13.66 10.71
C VAL A 129 -5.53 -15.09 10.87
N ARG A 130 -4.22 -15.27 11.03
CA ARG A 130 -3.65 -16.62 11.25
C ARG A 130 -3.96 -17.18 12.63
N ARG A 131 -3.77 -16.38 13.68
CA ARG A 131 -3.75 -16.83 15.08
C ARG A 131 -4.53 -15.91 15.99
N SER A 132 -5.86 -15.90 15.85
CA SER A 132 -6.74 -15.06 16.66
C SER A 132 -6.65 -15.31 18.17
N GLU A 133 -6.29 -16.52 18.58
CA GLU A 133 -6.23 -16.94 20.00
C GLU A 133 -4.88 -16.67 20.65
N GLU A 134 -3.82 -16.44 19.87
CA GLU A 134 -2.48 -16.13 20.38
C GLU A 134 -2.30 -14.62 20.45
N ARG A 135 -2.75 -14.01 21.56
CA ARG A 135 -2.34 -12.63 21.88
C ARG A 135 -0.83 -12.60 22.05
N SER A 136 -0.15 -11.93 21.12
CA SER A 136 1.29 -11.79 21.18
C SER A 136 1.69 -10.80 22.26
N THR A 137 2.54 -11.24 23.18
CA THR A 137 3.16 -10.38 24.21
C THR A 137 4.08 -9.31 23.61
N SER A 138 4.56 -9.48 22.38
CA SER A 138 5.33 -8.44 21.67
C SER A 138 4.47 -7.29 21.11
N ALA A 139 3.14 -7.34 21.28
CA ALA A 139 2.24 -6.25 20.91
C ALA A 139 2.29 -5.07 21.88
N GLU A 140 2.70 -5.28 23.15
CA GLU A 140 2.64 -4.24 24.19
C GLU A 140 3.55 -3.05 23.89
N GLN A 141 4.76 -3.30 23.36
CA GLN A 141 5.69 -2.24 22.94
C GLN A 141 5.10 -1.36 21.81
N TYR A 142 4.32 -1.96 20.90
CA TYR A 142 3.65 -1.22 19.83
C TYR A 142 2.45 -0.42 20.34
N GLY A 143 1.86 -0.79 21.48
CA GLY A 143 0.79 -0.01 22.11
C GLY A 143 1.23 1.38 22.56
N ALA A 144 2.51 1.55 22.93
CA ALA A 144 3.09 2.85 23.25
C ALA A 144 3.36 3.70 22.00
N ILE A 145 3.78 3.07 20.91
CA ILE A 145 4.13 3.75 19.64
C ILE A 145 2.87 4.06 18.82
N PHE A 146 1.92 3.13 18.76
CA PHE A 146 0.69 3.15 17.95
C PHE A 146 -0.57 2.99 18.83
N PRO A 147 -0.89 3.97 19.71
CA PRO A 147 -1.93 3.84 20.71
C PRO A 147 -3.31 3.44 20.15
N GLY A 148 -3.78 2.27 20.59
CA GLY A 148 -5.07 1.68 20.23
C GLY A 148 -5.22 1.31 18.74
N VAL A 149 -4.12 1.16 18.00
CA VAL A 149 -4.16 0.65 16.62
C VAL A 149 -4.45 -0.85 16.60
N THR A 150 -3.85 -1.64 17.50
CA THR A 150 -4.08 -3.10 17.58
C THR A 150 -5.55 -3.45 17.76
N ASP A 151 -6.22 -2.83 18.74
CA ASP A 151 -7.65 -3.09 19.01
C ASP A 151 -8.51 -2.74 17.78
N GLU A 152 -8.16 -1.66 17.07
CA GLU A 152 -8.86 -1.25 15.86
C GLU A 152 -8.61 -2.20 14.68
N VAL A 153 -7.39 -2.74 14.53
CA VAL A 153 -7.08 -3.78 13.53
C VAL A 153 -7.95 -5.01 13.77
N HIS A 154 -8.00 -5.49 15.01
CA HIS A 154 -8.78 -6.67 15.37
C HIS A 154 -10.27 -6.43 15.10
N ALA A 155 -10.81 -5.30 15.56
CA ALA A 155 -12.20 -4.92 15.32
C ALA A 155 -12.54 -4.82 13.82
N ALA A 156 -11.65 -4.22 13.03
CA ALA A 156 -11.84 -4.09 11.59
C ALA A 156 -11.82 -5.44 10.86
N ILE A 157 -10.98 -6.38 11.30
CA ILE A 157 -10.91 -7.74 10.73
C ILE A 157 -12.13 -8.57 11.10
N GLU A 158 -12.59 -8.48 12.35
CA GLU A 158 -13.83 -9.14 12.78
C GLU A 158 -15.03 -8.64 11.96
N GLU A 159 -15.12 -7.32 11.72
CA GLU A 159 -16.15 -6.73 10.87
C GLU A 159 -16.02 -7.12 9.39
N LEU A 160 -14.80 -7.16 8.85
CA LEU A 160 -14.53 -7.61 7.48
C LEU A 160 -14.87 -9.11 7.29
N GLY A 161 -14.75 -9.89 8.37
CA GLY A 161 -14.91 -11.33 8.39
C GLY A 161 -13.58 -12.04 8.13
N ARG A 162 -12.93 -12.50 9.19
CA ARG A 162 -11.68 -13.26 9.12
C ARG A 162 -11.74 -14.45 8.15
N GLY A 163 -12.85 -15.18 8.12
CA GLY A 163 -13.04 -16.34 7.24
C GLY A 163 -12.86 -16.00 5.76
N ARG A 164 -13.32 -14.81 5.34
CA ARG A 164 -13.16 -14.32 3.97
C ARG A 164 -11.69 -14.12 3.57
N VAL A 165 -10.84 -13.73 4.52
CA VAL A 165 -9.40 -13.57 4.25
C VAL A 165 -8.74 -14.95 4.14
N LEU A 166 -9.11 -15.90 5.01
CA LEU A 166 -8.58 -17.27 5.00
C LEU A 166 -8.98 -18.08 3.75
N GLU A 167 -10.05 -17.69 3.04
CA GLU A 167 -10.42 -18.28 1.74
C GLU A 167 -9.39 -17.98 0.64
N VAL A 168 -8.54 -16.96 0.83
CA VAL A 168 -7.43 -16.65 -0.09
C VAL A 168 -6.26 -17.57 0.23
N ALA A 169 -6.08 -18.62 -0.58
CA ALA A 169 -5.07 -19.65 -0.36
C ALA A 169 -3.62 -19.16 -0.39
N ASP A 170 -3.37 -18.09 -1.15
CA ASP A 170 -2.05 -17.48 -1.28
C ASP A 170 -1.94 -16.28 -0.32
N GLU A 171 -1.05 -16.39 0.65
CA GLU A 171 -0.88 -15.39 1.71
C GLU A 171 -0.33 -14.07 1.17
N GLU A 172 0.40 -14.07 0.05
CA GLU A 172 0.88 -12.83 -0.58
C GLU A 172 -0.28 -11.95 -1.06
N ARG A 173 -1.43 -12.57 -1.35
CA ARG A 173 -2.66 -11.88 -1.80
C ARG A 173 -3.54 -11.40 -0.65
N TRP A 174 -3.18 -11.69 0.60
CA TRP A 174 -3.94 -11.22 1.76
C TRP A 174 -3.93 -9.71 1.90
N VAL A 175 -2.87 -9.03 1.43
CA VAL A 175 -2.82 -7.56 1.43
C VAL A 175 -4.01 -6.96 0.69
N ALA A 176 -4.41 -7.57 -0.44
CA ALA A 176 -5.57 -7.12 -1.19
C ALA A 176 -6.88 -7.47 -0.47
N ALA A 177 -6.99 -8.66 0.11
CA ALA A 177 -8.15 -9.07 0.90
C ALA A 177 -8.38 -8.16 2.12
N LEU A 178 -7.31 -7.68 2.75
CA LEU A 178 -7.32 -6.76 3.88
C LEU A 178 -7.42 -5.29 3.46
N SER A 179 -7.11 -4.93 2.21
CA SER A 179 -7.14 -3.53 1.76
C SER A 179 -8.45 -2.75 2.04
N PRO A 180 -9.66 -3.36 2.11
CA PRO A 180 -10.89 -2.63 2.46
C PRO A 180 -10.88 -1.95 3.83
N ILE A 181 -10.12 -2.46 4.81
CA ILE A 181 -10.04 -1.86 6.15
C ILE A 181 -9.00 -0.73 6.23
N GLY A 182 -8.18 -0.55 5.19
CA GLY A 182 -7.12 0.45 5.12
C GLY A 182 -7.57 1.88 5.46
N PRO A 183 -8.67 2.42 4.89
CA PRO A 183 -9.05 3.82 5.15
C PRO A 183 -9.44 4.08 6.61
N ARG A 184 -10.03 3.07 7.26
CA ARG A 184 -10.35 3.13 8.70
C ARG A 184 -9.08 3.14 9.53
N LEU A 185 -8.12 2.28 9.18
CA LEU A 185 -6.88 2.11 9.92
C LEU A 185 -5.90 3.27 9.71
N LYS A 186 -5.86 3.88 8.53
CA LYS A 186 -5.11 5.13 8.29
C LYS A 186 -5.61 6.27 9.16
N LYS A 187 -6.93 6.43 9.30
CA LYS A 187 -7.49 7.42 10.23
C LYS A 187 -7.08 7.14 11.67
N ARG A 188 -7.01 5.86 12.07
CA ARG A 188 -6.54 5.46 13.40
C ARG A 188 -5.04 5.76 13.58
N CYS A 189 -4.20 5.45 12.59
CA CYS A 189 -2.78 5.79 12.60
C CYS A 189 -2.55 7.31 12.70
N ALA A 190 -3.28 8.12 11.92
CA ALA A 190 -3.20 9.58 12.02
C ALA A 190 -3.68 10.10 13.38
N ALA A 191 -4.67 9.45 14.02
CA ALA A 191 -5.09 9.79 15.37
C ALA A 191 -4.04 9.38 16.43
N ALA A 192 -3.36 8.25 16.21
CA ALA A 192 -2.27 7.80 17.05
C ALA A 192 -1.08 8.78 17.00
N TYR A 193 -0.70 9.25 15.80
CA TYR A 193 0.32 10.29 15.62
C TYR A 193 -0.01 11.54 16.44
N ARG A 194 -1.24 12.05 16.35
CA ARG A 194 -1.68 13.22 17.12
C ARG A 194 -1.64 13.01 18.64
N ALA A 195 -1.78 11.78 19.11
CA ALA A 195 -1.75 11.45 20.54
C ALA A 195 -0.32 11.38 21.10
N VAL A 196 0.65 10.95 20.27
CA VAL A 196 2.07 10.89 20.66
C VAL A 196 2.83 12.18 20.32
N GLY A 197 2.26 13.03 19.44
CA GLY A 197 2.84 14.31 19.04
C GLY A 197 4.21 14.17 18.40
N ASP A 198 5.00 15.25 18.45
CA ASP A 198 6.39 15.30 17.96
C ASP A 198 7.39 14.54 18.84
N ALA A 199 6.94 13.82 19.87
CA ALA A 199 7.81 13.03 20.73
C ALA A 199 8.40 11.80 20.01
N VAL A 200 7.82 11.42 18.86
CA VAL A 200 8.36 10.36 17.98
C VAL A 200 9.34 11.00 17.01
N GLN A 201 10.63 10.94 17.34
CA GLN A 201 11.70 11.20 16.38
C GLN A 201 11.66 10.10 15.30
N PRO A 202 11.92 10.41 14.02
CA PRO A 202 12.17 9.41 12.99
C PRO A 202 13.24 8.43 13.48
N ILE A 203 13.05 7.13 13.23
CA ILE A 203 14.11 6.15 13.49
C ILE A 203 15.14 6.35 12.37
N ASP A 204 16.12 7.22 12.59
CA ASP A 204 17.25 7.35 11.69
C ASP A 204 17.99 6.00 11.63
N GLY A 205 17.97 5.36 10.47
CA GLY A 205 18.69 4.11 10.19
C GLY A 205 20.21 4.28 10.11
N SER A 206 20.77 5.31 10.73
CA SER A 206 22.20 5.66 10.68
C SER A 206 23.06 4.97 11.75
N GLU A 207 22.49 4.07 12.55
CA GLU A 207 23.25 3.18 13.42
C GLU A 207 23.25 1.74 12.91
N ARG A 208 24.08 1.45 11.88
CA ARG A 208 24.75 0.16 11.70
C ARG A 208 26.12 0.33 11.06
#